data_AF-A0A533BBP0-F1
#
_entry.id   AF-A0A533BBP0-F1
#
_cell.length_a   1.000
_cell.length_b   1.000
_cell.length_c   1.000
_cell.angle_alpha   90.00
_cell.angle_beta   90.00
_cell.angle_gamma   90.00
#
_symmetry.space_group_name_H-M   'P 1'
#
loop_
_entity.id
_entity.type
_entity.pdbx_description
1 polymer ?
#
loop_
_entity_poly.entity_id
_entity_poly.type
_entity_poly.pdbx_seq_one_letter_code
_entity_poly.pdbx_strand_id
1 'polypeptide(L)' 'MAQVLVRNLKDKVVARLKKRAQTRGRSLQAEVKTILEEAAKEAPGAFWKEADRIREQLKRSGRKFSDSAALIREDRDR' A
#
# COMPACT_ATOMS: atom_id res chain seq x y z
N MET A 1 -11.86 16.77 -16.12
CA MET A 1 -10.61 17.46 -15.71
C MET A 1 -10.84 18.04 -14.33
N ALA A 2 -9.97 17.72 -13.38
CA ALA A 2 -10.00 18.28 -12.03
C ALA A 2 -8.61 18.83 -11.71
N GLN A 3 -8.54 19.99 -11.06
CA GLN A 3 -7.29 20.63 -10.66
C GLN A 3 -7.30 20.82 -9.15
N VAL A 4 -6.18 20.47 -8.51
CA VAL A 4 -6.00 20.63 -7.06
C VAL A 4 -4.84 21.59 -6.83
N LEU A 5 -5.10 22.69 -6.11
CA LEU A 5 -4.08 23.63 -5.66
C LEU A 5 -3.73 23.33 -4.20
N VAL A 6 -2.50 22.88 -3.96
CA VAL A 6 -1.98 22.67 -2.60
C VAL A 6 -1.19 23.91 -2.18
N ARG A 7 -1.75 24.73 -1.28
CA ARG A 7 -1.11 25.95 -0.77
C ARG A 7 -0.18 25.64 0.40
N ASN A 8 0.82 26.50 0.62
CA ASN A 8 1.73 26.49 1.78
C ASN A 8 2.46 25.14 1.99
N LEU A 9 2.82 24.46 0.90
CA LEU A 9 3.59 23.23 0.98
C LEU A 9 5.04 23.55 1.39
N LYS A 10 5.54 22.91 2.45
CA LYS A 10 6.91 23.14 2.94
C LYS A 10 7.92 22.83 1.83
N ASP A 11 8.90 23.72 1.63
CA ASP A 11 9.91 23.58 0.56
C ASP A 11 10.67 22.26 0.61
N LYS A 12 10.97 21.76 1.82
CA LYS A 12 11.59 20.45 2.03
C LYS A 12 10.79 19.29 1.42
N VAL A 13 9.46 19.38 1.43
CA VAL A 13 8.57 18.37 0.86
C VAL A 13 8.62 18.44 -0.67
N VAL A 14 8.57 19.65 -1.23
CA VAL A 14 8.70 19.88 -2.68
C VAL A 14 10.04 19.34 -3.18
N ALA A 15 11.14 19.63 -2.49
CA ALA A 15 12.46 19.14 -2.84
C ALA A 15 12.53 17.60 -2.85
N ARG A 16 11.96 16.95 -1.84
CA ARG A 16 11.91 15.49 -1.75
C ARG A 16 11.08 14.87 -2.88
N LEU A 17 9.94 15.48 -3.22
CA LEU A 17 9.09 15.03 -4.32
C LEU A 17 9.77 15.22 -5.68
N LYS A 18 10.48 16.33 -5.89
CA LYS A 18 11.28 16.55 -7.10
C LYS A 18 12.37 15.49 -7.26
N LYS A 19 13.12 15.19 -6.20
CA LYS A 19 14.14 14.14 -6.22
C LYS A 19 13.53 12.78 -6.55
N ARG A 20 12.41 12.43 -5.91
CA ARG A 20 11.67 11.18 -6.17
C ARG A 20 11.20 11.08 -7.63
N ALA A 21 10.67 12.17 -8.18
CA ALA A 21 10.23 12.24 -9.57
C ALA A 21 11.40 12.03 -10.55
N GLN A 22 12.55 12.66 -10.30
CA GLN A 22 13.78 12.47 -11.09
C GLN A 22 14.26 11.01 -11.05
N THR A 23 14.33 10.39 -9.88
CA THR A 23 14.73 8.98 -9.74
C THR A 23 13.82 8.04 -10.52
N ARG A 24 12.53 8.38 -10.62
CA ARG A 24 11.53 7.58 -11.34
C ARG A 24 11.39 7.94 -12.82
N GLY A 25 12.16 8.92 -13.32
CA GLY A 25 12.09 9.38 -14.71
C GLY A 25 10.75 10.03 -15.07
N ARG A 26 10.07 10.66 -14.11
CA ARG A 26 8.74 11.28 -14.29
C ARG A 26 8.78 12.77 -13.95
N SER A 27 7.81 13.53 -14.47
CA SER A 27 7.62 14.92 -14.05
C SER A 27 7.10 14.98 -12.61
N LEU A 28 7.34 16.10 -11.92
CA LEU A 28 6.81 16.31 -10.56
C LEU A 28 5.29 16.18 -10.52
N GLN A 29 4.60 16.75 -11.52
CA GLN A 29 3.14 16.64 -11.63
C GLN A 29 2.70 15.18 -11.78
N ALA A 30 3.37 14.39 -12.63
CA ALA A 30 3.02 13.00 -12.84
C ALA A 30 3.23 12.18 -11.55
N GLU A 31 4.33 12.40 -10.83
CA GLU A 31 4.57 11.71 -9.55
C GLU A 31 3.53 12.08 -8.49
N VAL A 32 3.19 13.37 -8.37
CA VAL A 32 2.15 13.83 -7.42
C VAL A 32 0.78 13.27 -7.80
N LYS A 33 0.45 13.24 -9.10
CA LYS A 33 -0.79 12.62 -9.60
C LYS A 33 -0.86 11.15 -9.19
N THR A 34 0.19 10.38 -9.44
CA THR A 34 0.25 8.96 -9.05
C THR A 34 0.07 8.78 -7.56
N ILE A 35 0.75 9.58 -6.73
CA ILE A 35 0.61 9.50 -5.26
C ILE A 35 -0.84 9.77 -4.83
N LEU A 36 -1.50 10.77 -5.41
CA LEU A 36 -2.90 11.09 -5.09
C LEU A 36 -3.86 9.98 -5.56
N GLU A 37 -3.63 9.40 -6.73
CA GLU A 37 -4.44 8.28 -7.26
C GLU A 37 -4.25 7.00 -6.43
N GLU A 38 -3.02 6.69 -6.01
CA GLU A 38 -2.71 5.56 -5.12
C GLU A 38 -3.36 5.75 -3.75
N ALA A 39 -3.18 6.93 -3.14
CA ALA A 39 -3.78 7.26 -1.85
C ALA A 39 -5.32 7.26 -1.89
N ALA A 40 -5.92 7.57 -3.04
CA ALA A 40 -7.38 7.49 -3.23
C ALA A 40 -7.88 6.06 -3.45
N LYS A 41 -7.06 5.16 -4.01
CA LYS A 41 -7.38 3.73 -4.18
C LYS A 41 -7.37 2.99 -2.85
N GLU A 42 -6.44 3.35 -1.97
CA GLU A 42 -6.42 2.88 -0.60
C GLU A 42 -7.50 3.59 0.22
N ALA A 43 -8.76 3.17 0.09
CA ALA A 43 -9.67 3.29 1.22
C ALA A 43 -9.18 2.25 2.25
N PRO A 44 -8.51 2.64 3.35
CA PRO A 44 -7.88 1.68 4.27
C PRO A 44 -8.87 0.65 4.85
N GLY A 45 -10.18 0.90 4.77
CA GLY A 45 -11.19 -0.07 5.17
C GLY A 45 -11.39 -1.25 4.21
N ALA A 46 -11.09 -1.15 2.91
CA ALA A 46 -11.48 -2.20 1.95
C ALA A 46 -10.62 -3.47 2.07
N PHE A 47 -9.29 -3.31 2.20
CA PHE A 47 -8.37 -4.43 2.38
C PHE A 47 -8.64 -5.17 3.69
N TRP A 48 -8.72 -4.45 4.81
CA TRP A 48 -8.97 -5.07 6.11
C TRP A 48 -10.35 -5.71 6.20
N LYS A 49 -11.39 -5.10 5.60
CA LYS A 49 -12.72 -5.73 5.50
C LYS A 49 -12.69 -7.04 4.71
N GLU A 50 -11.96 -7.10 3.60
CA GLU A 50 -11.85 -8.33 2.82
C GLU A 50 -11.01 -9.39 3.56
N ALA A 51 -9.93 -8.98 4.22
CA ALA A 51 -9.13 -9.87 5.07
C ALA A 51 -9.96 -10.45 6.23
N ASP A 52 -10.78 -9.63 6.90
CA ASP A 52 -11.70 -10.07 7.95
C ASP A 52 -12.75 -11.03 7.40
N ARG A 53 -13.29 -10.75 6.20
CA ARG A 53 -14.26 -11.64 5.53
C ARG A 53 -13.68 -13.02 5.26
N ILE A 54 -12.48 -13.08 4.71
CA ILE A 54 -11.76 -14.34 4.45
C ILE A 54 -11.50 -15.07 5.78
N ARG A 55 -11.06 -14.34 6.82
CA ARG A 55 -10.78 -14.92 8.14
C ARG A 55 -12.04 -15.52 8.77
N GLU A 56 -13.19 -14.87 8.66
CA GLU A 56 -14.47 -15.40 9.11
C GLU A 56 -14.94 -16.62 8.29
N GLN A 57 -14.74 -16.64 6.97
CA GLN A 57 -15.01 -17.81 6.15
C GLN A 57 -14.15 -19.02 6.57
N LEU A 58 -12.85 -18.79 6.82
CA LEU A 58 -11.93 -19.84 7.25
C LEU A 58 -12.32 -20.38 8.63
N LYS A 59 -12.70 -19.52 9.59
CA LYS A 59 -13.23 -19.96 10.90
C LYS A 59 -14.48 -20.83 10.74
N ARG A 60 -15.42 -20.42 9.89
CA ARG A 60 -16.68 -21.14 9.64
C ARG A 60 -16.47 -22.47 8.92
N SER A 61 -15.38 -22.63 8.17
CA SER A 61 -15.06 -23.88 7.48
C SER A 61 -14.72 -25.05 8.42
N GLY A 62 -14.50 -24.79 9.72
CA GLY A 62 -14.18 -25.83 10.71
C GLY A 62 -12.80 -26.46 10.53
N ARG A 63 -12.00 -26.00 9.56
CA ARG A 63 -10.66 -26.52 9.28
C ARG A 63 -9.68 -26.04 10.35
N LYS A 64 -8.97 -26.97 10.98
CA LYS A 64 -7.84 -26.65 11.86
C LYS A 64 -6.61 -26.42 11.00
N PHE A 65 -6.08 -25.20 11.03
CA PHE A 65 -4.81 -24.86 10.40
C PHE A 65 -3.69 -25.16 11.39
N SER A 66 -2.68 -25.93 10.98
CA SER A 66 -1.47 -26.17 11.76
C SER A 66 -0.59 -24.92 11.77
N ASP A 67 0.28 -24.81 12.78
CA ASP A 67 1.27 -23.74 12.82
C ASP A 67 2.28 -23.91 11.67
N SER A 68 2.25 -22.98 10.74
CA SER A 68 3.15 -22.95 9.58
C SER A 68 4.61 -22.66 9.97
N ALA A 69 4.89 -22.22 11.20
CA ALA A 69 6.25 -21.91 11.65
C ALA A 69 7.18 -23.12 11.60
N ALA A 70 6.67 -24.35 11.77
CA ALA A 70 7.45 -25.57 11.64
C ALA A 70 7.90 -25.81 10.18
N LEU A 71 6.98 -25.66 9.22
CA LEU A 71 7.25 -25.83 7.79
C LEU A 71 8.21 -24.76 7.26
N ILE A 72 8.09 -23.52 7.74
CA ILE A 72 8.99 -22.42 7.38
C ILE A 72 10.40 -22.66 7.93
N ARG A 73 10.53 -23.26 9.12
CA ARG A 73 11.84 -23.62 9.68
C ARG A 73 12.52 -24.70 8.86
N GLU A 74 11.78 -25.75 8.53
CA GLU A 74 12.27 -26.84 7.66
C GLU A 74 12.78 -26.34 6.31
N ASP A 75 12.09 -25.37 5.69
CA ASP A 75 12.51 -24.78 4.40
C ASP A 75 13.74 -23.86 4.53
N ARG A 76 13.95 -23.23 5.69
CA ARG A 76 15.13 -22.38 5.97
C ARG A 76 16.39 -23.17 6.29
N ASP A 77 16.24 -24.38 6.84
CA ASP A 77 17.34 -25.25 7.24
C ASP A 77 17.82 -26.16 6.06
N ARG A 78 17.33 -25.90 4.85
CA ARG A 78 17.69 -26.56 3.58
C ARG A 78 18.73 -25.78 2.79
#